data_AF-A0A975EJY0-F1
#
_entry.id   AF-A0A975EJY0-F1
#
_cell.length_a   1.000
_cell.length_b   1.000
_cell.length_c   1.000
_cell.angle_alpha   90.00
_cell.angle_beta   90.00
_cell.angle_gamma   90.00
#
_symmetry.space_group_name_H-M   'P 1'
#
loop_
_entity.id
_entity.type
_entity.pdbx_description
1 polymer ?
#
loop_
_entity_poly.entity_id
_entity_poly.type
_entity_poly.pdbx_seq_one_letter_code
_entity_poly.pdbx_strand_id
1 'polypeptide(L)'
;MLFGSLVSLEGQGLTVADVQAVIAQSVQESLAVSPDRLVAVVDREGFVLGVWDVNGGAQPSATDVARVVSTAGAAAFLSSNQHAFTTRTAGFIIQQNFPPGVVNRPNGPLVGVNFSSMAFSDTNKYKAPEIDNSFPVPPVPGVSDLASATPADAFRSVPFTALALSGNPGGVPLFKNGILVGGVGVVGYADAAVSGFDTSFLATDNERIALSGQAGFRPAPVFDGSNVLIDGIRLAYLVNTGSDATVADPAAFLANPANGQAVALADIDGMPASSDDGAVDYSPKASPAPAVYPNPFGLVGVNGIPGQLRSAIRADPLPGTIAGVARLSAAEVESILRLAAERSEITRAGIRLPRGQVARVWISVVSNPASNGVEPAVLGTYRTPDATIFSWDVAIQKARTALFFSRGLERGAPRAFSCRAVGFLSQSMFPPGILGTPPGPLEGLQLGFSVKDLGGAVGTRVPSEAINPNVPNGITIFPGGFPLYRGGVLVGAIGVSGDGIEQDDLVGAAGARDFLAPAGSRSDDMVYERARIPYAKFPRAASSF
;
A
#
# COMPACT_ATOMS: atom_id res chain seq x y z
N MET A 1 33.42 -0.81 -6.97
CA MET A 1 33.54 0.34 -6.04
C MET A 1 32.65 1.50 -6.51
N LEU A 2 31.33 1.44 -6.28
CA LEU A 2 30.41 2.56 -6.57
C LEU A 2 29.13 2.57 -5.70
N PHE A 3 29.10 1.81 -4.59
CA PHE A 3 27.95 1.78 -3.68
C PHE A 3 27.99 2.88 -2.59
N GLY A 4 29.03 3.73 -2.58
CA GLY A 4 29.26 4.74 -1.55
C GLY A 4 28.47 6.05 -1.70
N SER A 5 27.71 6.27 -2.78
CA SER A 5 27.03 7.56 -3.03
C SER A 5 25.50 7.50 -3.15
N LEU A 6 24.86 6.34 -2.97
CA LEU A 6 23.39 6.26 -3.00
C LEU A 6 22.75 6.58 -1.64
N VAL A 7 23.47 6.33 -0.54
CA VAL A 7 23.00 6.67 0.82
C VAL A 7 22.87 8.19 1.02
N SER A 8 23.63 9.01 0.28
CA SER A 8 23.57 10.47 0.37
C SER A 8 22.42 11.12 -0.41
N LEU A 9 21.61 10.34 -1.14
CA LEU A 9 20.48 10.85 -1.94
C LEU A 9 19.11 10.36 -1.45
N GLU A 10 19.05 9.39 -0.53
CA GLU A 10 17.82 9.06 0.21
C GLU A 10 17.44 10.26 1.09
N GLY A 11 16.59 11.14 0.56
CA GLY A 11 16.26 12.42 1.19
C GLY A 11 16.21 13.60 0.22
N GLN A 12 16.48 13.39 -1.07
CA GLN A 12 16.21 14.42 -2.07
C GLN A 12 14.69 14.61 -2.24
N GLY A 13 14.19 15.77 -1.84
CA GLY A 13 12.79 16.17 -2.02
C GLY A 13 12.57 17.01 -3.28
N LEU A 14 11.30 17.27 -3.59
CA LEU A 14 10.88 18.24 -4.59
C LEU A 14 10.97 19.66 -4.01
N THR A 15 11.51 20.60 -4.77
CA THR A 15 11.44 22.04 -4.45
C THR A 15 10.11 22.63 -4.93
N VAL A 16 9.75 23.83 -4.45
CA VAL A 16 8.56 24.55 -4.95
C VAL A 16 8.59 24.68 -6.47
N ALA A 17 9.75 25.02 -7.04
CA ALA A 17 9.92 25.15 -8.49
C ALA A 17 9.72 23.81 -9.22
N ASP A 18 10.15 22.69 -8.64
CA ASP A 18 9.90 21.37 -9.22
C ASP A 18 8.38 21.08 -9.24
N VAL A 19 7.68 21.34 -8.14
CA VAL A 19 6.22 21.11 -8.05
C VAL A 19 5.45 22.01 -9.02
N GLN A 20 5.82 23.29 -9.12
CA GLN A 20 5.26 24.20 -10.11
C GLN A 20 5.49 23.70 -11.53
N ALA A 21 6.68 23.20 -11.86
CA ALA A 21 6.98 22.65 -13.19
C ALA A 21 6.09 21.45 -13.53
N VAL A 22 5.98 20.48 -12.61
CA VAL A 22 5.15 19.27 -12.79
C VAL A 22 3.68 19.64 -13.00
N ILE A 23 3.16 20.55 -12.17
CA ILE A 23 1.76 21.02 -12.29
C ILE A 23 1.60 21.78 -13.61
N ALA A 24 2.43 22.78 -13.91
CA ALA A 24 2.29 23.60 -15.12
C ALA A 24 2.32 22.78 -16.42
N GLN A 25 3.20 21.78 -16.51
CA GLN A 25 3.26 20.88 -17.67
C GLN A 25 1.99 20.02 -17.79
N SER A 26 1.46 19.54 -16.67
CA SER A 26 0.18 18.83 -16.64
C SER A 26 -0.97 19.74 -17.06
N VAL A 27 -1.04 20.97 -16.51
CA VAL A 27 -2.05 21.97 -16.86
C VAL A 27 -1.99 22.32 -18.35
N GLN A 28 -0.80 22.53 -18.90
CA GLN A 28 -0.62 22.85 -20.32
C GLN A 28 -1.18 21.73 -21.23
N GLU A 29 -0.89 20.47 -20.94
CA GLU A 29 -1.45 19.34 -21.70
C GLU A 29 -2.96 19.23 -21.48
N SER A 30 -3.43 19.42 -20.24
CA SER A 30 -4.85 19.37 -19.88
C SER A 30 -5.66 20.38 -20.69
N LEU A 31 -5.22 21.63 -20.78
CA LEU A 31 -5.87 22.67 -21.58
C LEU A 31 -5.95 22.33 -23.07
N ALA A 32 -5.02 21.52 -23.59
CA ALA A 32 -5.00 21.11 -24.98
C ALA A 32 -5.87 19.88 -25.28
N VAL A 33 -6.13 19.04 -24.28
CA VAL A 33 -6.79 17.73 -24.46
C VAL A 33 -8.14 17.65 -23.77
N SER A 34 -8.21 18.01 -22.48
CA SER A 34 -9.43 17.92 -21.67
C SER A 34 -9.29 18.83 -20.44
N PRO A 35 -9.84 20.06 -20.43
CA PRO A 35 -9.59 21.06 -19.39
C PRO A 35 -10.26 20.78 -18.03
N ASP A 36 -11.19 19.84 -17.96
CA ASP A 36 -11.95 19.47 -16.75
C ASP A 36 -11.20 18.45 -15.87
N ARG A 37 -10.08 18.87 -15.26
CA ARG A 37 -9.15 17.98 -14.55
C ARG A 37 -8.62 18.57 -13.24
N LEU A 38 -8.36 17.66 -12.29
CA LEU A 38 -7.55 17.89 -11.10
C LEU A 38 -6.16 17.27 -11.28
N VAL A 39 -5.14 17.98 -10.81
CA VAL A 39 -3.74 17.50 -10.77
C VAL A 39 -3.26 17.55 -9.33
N ALA A 40 -2.61 16.49 -8.85
CA ALA A 40 -1.95 16.48 -7.55
C ALA A 40 -0.51 16.01 -7.63
N VAL A 41 0.34 16.59 -6.78
CA VAL A 41 1.73 16.16 -6.59
C VAL A 41 1.90 15.72 -5.14
N VAL A 42 2.45 14.53 -4.95
CA VAL A 42 2.74 13.93 -3.65
C VAL A 42 4.22 13.57 -3.60
N ASP A 43 4.88 13.82 -2.47
CA ASP A 43 6.26 13.42 -2.28
C ASP A 43 6.41 11.91 -1.99
N ARG A 44 7.66 11.46 -1.85
CA ARG A 44 7.96 10.05 -1.56
C ARG A 44 7.29 9.54 -0.27
N GLU A 45 7.18 10.36 0.76
CA GLU A 45 6.70 9.97 2.10
C GLU A 45 5.19 10.23 2.29
N GLY A 46 4.50 10.68 1.24
CA GLY A 46 3.06 10.86 1.20
C GLY A 46 2.57 12.26 1.56
N PHE A 47 3.46 13.26 1.63
CA PHE A 47 3.05 14.66 1.79
C PHE A 47 2.49 15.20 0.49
N VAL A 48 1.28 15.74 0.55
CA VAL A 48 0.65 16.43 -0.58
C VAL A 48 1.33 17.78 -0.77
N LEU A 49 2.02 17.96 -1.89
CA LEU A 49 2.80 19.16 -2.19
C LEU A 49 2.05 20.19 -3.04
N GLY A 50 0.95 19.78 -3.66
CA GLY A 50 0.05 20.69 -4.34
C GLY A 50 -1.12 19.95 -4.98
N VAL A 51 -2.26 20.62 -5.06
CA VAL A 51 -3.46 20.17 -5.77
C VAL A 51 -3.97 21.35 -6.59
N TRP A 52 -4.14 21.14 -7.88
CA TRP A 52 -4.50 22.16 -8.85
C TRP A 52 -5.77 21.78 -9.58
N ASP A 53 -6.71 22.71 -9.62
CA ASP A 53 -7.90 22.63 -10.45
C ASP A 53 -7.67 23.41 -11.74
N VAL A 54 -7.68 22.71 -12.87
CA VAL A 54 -7.36 23.30 -14.18
C VAL A 54 -8.49 24.20 -14.67
N ASN A 55 -9.72 23.69 -14.63
CA ASN A 55 -10.90 24.42 -15.12
C ASN A 55 -12.21 23.68 -14.78
N GLY A 56 -12.30 23.06 -13.61
CA GLY A 56 -13.56 22.52 -13.12
C GLY A 56 -14.56 23.65 -12.92
N GLY A 57 -15.61 23.72 -13.73
CA GLY A 57 -16.68 24.72 -13.58
C GLY A 57 -17.47 24.61 -12.27
N ALA A 58 -17.15 23.62 -11.43
CA ALA A 58 -17.70 23.38 -10.10
C ALA A 58 -16.56 23.20 -9.08
N GLN A 59 -16.83 23.58 -7.83
CA GLN A 59 -15.90 23.39 -6.70
C GLN A 59 -15.57 21.90 -6.52
N PRO A 60 -14.30 21.52 -6.32
CA PRO A 60 -13.93 20.12 -6.16
C PRO A 60 -14.52 19.52 -4.88
N SER A 61 -15.12 18.34 -4.99
CA SER A 61 -15.57 17.62 -3.80
C SER A 61 -14.38 17.02 -3.05
N ALA A 62 -14.56 16.74 -1.77
CA ALA A 62 -13.55 16.04 -0.98
C ALA A 62 -13.19 14.65 -1.54
N THR A 63 -14.14 14.01 -2.24
CA THR A 63 -13.90 12.74 -2.92
C THR A 63 -12.98 12.92 -4.12
N ASP A 64 -13.11 14.01 -4.87
CA ASP A 64 -12.25 14.30 -6.03
C ASP A 64 -10.82 14.58 -5.59
N VAL A 65 -10.66 15.36 -4.52
CA VAL A 65 -9.34 15.63 -3.93
C VAL A 65 -8.72 14.33 -3.39
N ALA A 66 -9.49 13.49 -2.68
CA ALA A 66 -9.00 12.20 -2.22
C ALA A 66 -8.58 11.27 -3.37
N ARG A 67 -9.32 11.26 -4.49
CA ARG A 67 -9.02 10.46 -5.68
C ARG A 67 -7.72 10.90 -6.36
N VAL A 68 -7.53 12.20 -6.56
CA VAL A 68 -6.32 12.71 -7.24
C VAL A 68 -5.07 12.51 -6.38
N VAL A 69 -5.17 12.72 -5.07
CA VAL A 69 -4.08 12.45 -4.11
C VAL A 69 -3.75 10.96 -4.07
N SER A 70 -4.77 10.10 -4.02
CA SER A 70 -4.61 8.64 -4.08
C SER A 70 -3.92 8.17 -5.36
N THR A 71 -4.19 8.85 -6.48
CA THR A 71 -3.62 8.54 -7.79
C THR A 71 -2.14 8.95 -7.85
N ALA A 72 -1.80 10.16 -7.39
CA ALA A 72 -0.42 10.62 -7.28
C ALA A 72 0.39 9.75 -6.30
N GLY A 73 -0.19 9.52 -5.13
CA GLY A 73 0.39 8.76 -4.03
C GLY A 73 0.62 7.30 -4.38
N ALA A 74 -0.29 6.65 -5.12
CA ALA A 74 -0.10 5.27 -5.54
C ALA A 74 1.13 5.10 -6.43
N ALA A 75 1.35 6.02 -7.37
CA ALA A 75 2.53 5.98 -8.24
C ALA A 75 3.84 6.18 -7.43
N ALA A 76 3.82 7.09 -6.44
CA ALA A 76 4.95 7.29 -5.53
C ALA A 76 5.19 6.06 -4.63
N PHE A 77 4.15 5.55 -3.97
CA PHE A 77 4.28 4.52 -2.95
C PHE A 77 4.66 3.16 -3.51
N LEU A 78 4.16 2.81 -4.70
CA LEU A 78 4.41 1.53 -5.35
C LEU A 78 5.77 1.47 -6.06
N SER A 79 6.45 2.61 -6.23
CA SER A 79 7.73 2.71 -6.93
C SER A 79 8.92 2.63 -5.96
N SER A 80 10.12 2.40 -6.52
CA SER A 80 11.40 2.47 -5.81
C SER A 80 12.46 3.13 -6.70
N ASN A 81 13.69 3.25 -6.22
CA ASN A 81 14.82 3.68 -7.05
C ASN A 81 15.24 2.61 -8.08
N GLN A 82 14.63 1.43 -8.05
CA GLN A 82 14.96 0.28 -8.89
C GLN A 82 13.76 -0.29 -9.66
N HIS A 83 12.60 0.36 -9.61
CA HIS A 83 11.46 0.12 -10.50
C HIS A 83 10.49 1.30 -10.42
N ALA A 84 9.82 1.61 -11.52
CA ALA A 84 8.82 2.66 -11.64
C ALA A 84 7.48 2.05 -12.01
N PHE A 85 6.49 2.15 -11.13
CA PHE A 85 5.13 1.68 -11.37
C PHE A 85 4.17 2.86 -11.50
N THR A 86 3.23 2.73 -12.43
CA THR A 86 2.12 3.68 -12.58
C THR A 86 0.86 3.12 -11.95
N THR A 87 -0.18 3.93 -11.83
CA THR A 87 -1.48 3.43 -11.37
C THR A 87 -2.07 2.38 -12.32
N ARG A 88 -1.70 2.38 -13.61
CA ARG A 88 -2.02 1.29 -14.53
C ARG A 88 -1.33 -0.02 -14.16
N THR A 89 -0.05 0.04 -13.77
CA THR A 89 0.65 -1.14 -13.25
C THR A 89 -0.04 -1.64 -11.98
N ALA A 90 -0.44 -0.73 -11.09
CA ALA A 90 -1.22 -1.06 -9.89
C ALA A 90 -2.53 -1.77 -10.26
N GLY A 91 -3.34 -1.17 -11.14
CA GLY A 91 -4.59 -1.75 -11.63
C GLY A 91 -4.40 -3.14 -12.23
N PHE A 92 -3.29 -3.39 -12.93
CA PHE A 92 -2.99 -4.68 -13.56
C PHE A 92 -2.75 -5.82 -12.55
N ILE A 93 -2.10 -5.53 -11.42
CA ILE A 93 -1.66 -6.56 -10.45
C ILE A 93 -2.65 -6.81 -9.30
N ILE A 94 -3.70 -6.00 -9.18
CA ILE A 94 -4.72 -6.09 -8.14
C ILE A 94 -6.03 -6.74 -8.62
N GLN A 95 -6.02 -7.34 -9.81
CA GLN A 95 -7.20 -7.97 -10.40
C GLN A 95 -7.49 -9.35 -9.80
N GLN A 96 -8.79 -9.67 -9.66
CA GLN A 96 -9.27 -10.97 -9.16
C GLN A 96 -8.76 -12.16 -9.97
N ASN A 97 -8.34 -11.94 -11.22
CA ASN A 97 -7.66 -12.94 -12.04
C ASN A 97 -6.39 -12.31 -12.63
N PHE A 98 -5.26 -13.02 -12.57
CA PHE A 98 -4.00 -12.57 -13.18
C PHE A 98 -3.46 -13.56 -14.23
N PRO A 99 -3.14 -13.11 -15.45
CA PRO A 99 -3.31 -11.73 -15.96
C PRO A 99 -4.80 -11.35 -16.12
N PRO A 100 -5.10 -10.04 -16.13
CA PRO A 100 -6.47 -9.56 -16.32
C PRO A 100 -7.12 -10.10 -17.60
N GLY A 101 -8.42 -10.37 -17.55
CA GLY A 101 -9.19 -10.92 -18.68
C GLY A 101 -9.06 -12.44 -18.88
N VAL A 102 -8.12 -13.11 -18.21
CA VAL A 102 -8.00 -14.57 -18.27
C VAL A 102 -8.80 -15.21 -17.14
N VAL A 103 -9.90 -15.89 -17.49
CA VAL A 103 -10.73 -16.62 -16.53
C VAL A 103 -10.01 -17.82 -15.92
N ASN A 104 -10.49 -18.31 -14.77
CA ASN A 104 -9.94 -19.47 -14.08
C ASN A 104 -8.45 -19.34 -13.69
N ARG A 105 -8.01 -18.12 -13.39
CA ARG A 105 -6.68 -17.86 -12.83
C ARG A 105 -6.82 -17.48 -11.36
N PRO A 106 -5.78 -17.72 -10.54
CA PRO A 106 -5.73 -17.14 -9.20
C PRO A 106 -5.76 -15.61 -9.25
N ASN A 107 -6.06 -15.04 -8.09
CA ASN A 107 -5.92 -13.61 -7.81
C ASN A 107 -4.53 -13.08 -8.20
N GLY A 108 -4.49 -11.82 -8.65
CA GLY A 108 -3.25 -11.07 -8.81
C GLY A 108 -2.45 -10.98 -7.51
N PRO A 109 -1.13 -10.75 -7.62
CA PRO A 109 -0.21 -10.86 -6.49
C PRO A 109 -0.54 -9.89 -5.35
N LEU A 110 -1.19 -8.75 -5.65
CA LEU A 110 -1.53 -7.71 -4.68
C LEU A 110 -3.04 -7.41 -4.66
N VAL A 111 -3.90 -8.36 -5.02
CA VAL A 111 -5.37 -8.17 -4.90
C VAL A 111 -5.71 -7.67 -3.50
N GLY A 112 -6.39 -6.52 -3.45
CA GLY A 112 -6.81 -5.88 -2.21
C GLY A 112 -5.77 -4.95 -1.57
N VAL A 113 -4.60 -4.71 -2.18
CA VAL A 113 -3.61 -3.75 -1.65
C VAL A 113 -4.14 -2.31 -1.66
N ASN A 114 -5.16 -2.02 -2.47
CA ASN A 114 -5.89 -0.77 -2.43
C ASN A 114 -6.53 -0.51 -1.05
N PHE A 115 -6.79 -1.55 -0.24
CA PHE A 115 -7.23 -1.42 1.15
C PHE A 115 -6.05 -1.25 2.13
N SER A 116 -5.06 -0.46 1.72
CA SER A 116 -3.92 -0.08 2.56
C SER A 116 -3.66 1.42 2.40
N SER A 117 -2.92 1.96 3.36
CA SER A 117 -2.67 3.41 3.54
C SER A 117 -3.95 4.23 3.65
N MET A 118 -5.05 3.58 4.05
CA MET A 118 -6.39 4.15 4.12
C MET A 118 -6.41 5.34 5.08
N ALA A 119 -7.33 6.26 4.85
CA ALA A 119 -7.43 7.49 5.61
C ALA A 119 -7.59 7.28 7.14
N PHE A 120 -8.19 6.15 7.53
CA PHE A 120 -8.36 5.73 8.92
C PHE A 120 -7.23 4.84 9.46
N SER A 121 -6.25 4.46 8.63
CA SER A 121 -5.11 3.67 9.10
C SER A 121 -4.40 4.41 10.23
N ASP A 122 -4.07 3.66 11.27
CA ASP A 122 -3.29 4.09 12.43
C ASP A 122 -1.78 4.06 12.18
N THR A 123 -1.35 3.66 10.97
CA THR A 123 0.04 3.39 10.64
C THR A 123 0.61 4.38 9.63
N ASN A 124 0.11 4.37 8.41
CA ASN A 124 0.58 5.25 7.34
C ASN A 124 -0.60 5.68 6.47
N LYS A 125 -0.57 6.93 6.02
CA LYS A 125 -1.59 7.56 5.18
C LYS A 125 -0.99 8.79 4.53
N TYR A 126 -1.66 9.35 3.53
CA TYR A 126 -1.25 10.62 2.95
C TYR A 126 -1.41 11.75 3.97
N LYS A 127 -0.52 12.74 3.88
CA LYS A 127 -0.34 13.80 4.88
C LYS A 127 -0.63 15.15 4.24
N ALA A 128 -1.33 16.02 4.98
CA ALA A 128 -1.48 17.41 4.60
C ALA A 128 -0.10 18.11 4.59
N PRO A 129 0.06 19.18 3.79
CA PRO A 129 1.35 19.88 3.64
C PRO A 129 1.89 20.53 4.93
N GLU A 130 1.04 20.77 5.95
CA GLU A 130 1.36 21.60 7.12
C GLU A 130 1.02 20.97 8.47
N ILE A 131 0.29 19.84 8.48
CA ILE A 131 -0.19 19.19 9.71
C ILE A 131 0.38 17.78 9.82
N ASP A 132 0.94 17.46 10.99
CA ASP A 132 1.34 16.12 11.39
C ASP A 132 0.14 15.15 11.29
N ASN A 133 0.17 14.26 10.29
CA ASN A 133 -0.65 13.06 10.16
C ASN A 133 -2.18 13.21 10.09
N SER A 134 -2.76 14.33 9.66
CA SER A 134 -4.19 14.37 9.33
C SER A 134 -4.46 15.07 8.01
N PHE A 135 -4.46 14.29 6.92
CA PHE A 135 -5.29 14.67 5.78
C PHE A 135 -6.76 14.57 6.25
N PRO A 136 -7.55 15.64 6.17
CA PRO A 136 -8.94 15.56 6.61
C PRO A 136 -9.65 14.54 5.72
N VAL A 137 -10.27 13.55 6.35
CA VAL A 137 -10.96 12.45 5.66
C VAL A 137 -12.40 12.90 5.44
N PRO A 138 -12.91 12.94 4.20
CA PRO A 138 -14.32 13.19 4.03
C PRO A 138 -15.14 12.05 4.66
N PRO A 139 -16.32 12.34 5.20
CA PRO A 139 -17.28 11.28 5.50
C PRO A 139 -17.52 10.45 4.22
N VAL A 140 -17.39 9.13 4.36
CA VAL A 140 -17.65 8.18 3.27
C VAL A 140 -19.13 8.33 2.87
N PRO A 141 -19.46 8.65 1.61
CA PRO A 141 -20.85 8.60 1.17
C PRO A 141 -21.37 7.17 1.33
N GLY A 142 -22.48 7.00 2.04
CA GLY A 142 -23.13 5.70 2.16
C GLY A 142 -23.47 5.12 0.79
N VAL A 143 -23.04 3.88 0.51
CA VAL A 143 -23.34 3.21 -0.76
C VAL A 143 -24.77 2.69 -0.78
N SER A 144 -25.69 3.46 -1.35
CA SER A 144 -27.08 3.04 -1.55
C SER A 144 -27.27 1.96 -2.63
N ASP A 145 -26.25 1.64 -3.43
CA ASP A 145 -26.35 0.69 -4.56
C ASP A 145 -25.82 -0.74 -4.30
N LEU A 146 -25.29 -1.03 -3.11
CA LEU A 146 -24.64 -2.33 -2.84
C LEU A 146 -25.62 -3.46 -2.45
N ALA A 147 -26.92 -3.18 -2.30
CA ALA A 147 -27.91 -4.14 -1.80
C ALA A 147 -28.22 -5.29 -2.77
N SER A 148 -27.72 -5.21 -4.01
CA SER A 148 -27.96 -6.20 -5.07
C SER A 148 -26.69 -6.80 -5.68
N ALA A 149 -25.50 -6.40 -5.22
CA ALA A 149 -24.22 -6.86 -5.76
C ALA A 149 -23.78 -8.18 -5.12
N THR A 150 -23.23 -9.12 -5.91
CA THR A 150 -22.49 -10.25 -5.34
C THR A 150 -21.23 -9.72 -4.60
N PRO A 151 -20.66 -10.43 -3.62
CA PRO A 151 -19.41 -9.99 -2.97
C PRO A 151 -18.26 -9.67 -3.95
N ALA A 152 -18.18 -10.40 -5.07
CA ALA A 152 -17.24 -10.15 -6.16
C ALA A 152 -17.55 -8.86 -6.93
N ASP A 153 -18.83 -8.50 -7.07
CA ASP A 153 -19.27 -7.24 -7.69
C ASP A 153 -19.14 -6.07 -6.71
N ALA A 154 -19.35 -6.30 -5.41
CA ALA A 154 -19.12 -5.33 -4.35
C ALA A 154 -17.64 -4.91 -4.26
N PHE A 155 -16.71 -5.83 -4.46
CA PHE A 155 -15.27 -5.51 -4.59
C PHE A 155 -14.97 -4.56 -5.76
N ARG A 156 -15.80 -4.59 -6.82
CA ARG A 156 -15.69 -3.71 -7.99
C ARG A 156 -16.45 -2.39 -7.79
N SER A 157 -17.51 -2.35 -7.01
CA SER A 157 -18.48 -1.24 -6.99
C SER A 157 -18.45 -0.32 -5.77
N VAL A 158 -17.58 -0.55 -4.77
CA VAL A 158 -17.47 0.37 -3.64
C VAL A 158 -16.68 1.63 -4.04
N PRO A 159 -17.25 2.84 -3.90
CA PRO A 159 -16.55 4.07 -4.12
C PRO A 159 -15.38 4.18 -3.12
N PHE A 160 -14.16 4.16 -3.63
CA PHE A 160 -12.92 4.41 -2.88
C PHE A 160 -12.88 5.89 -2.46
N THR A 161 -13.64 6.27 -1.43
CA THR A 161 -13.69 7.65 -0.91
C THR A 161 -12.72 7.88 0.25
N ALA A 162 -11.87 6.91 0.59
CA ALA A 162 -10.91 7.02 1.68
C ALA A 162 -9.49 6.65 1.20
N LEU A 163 -8.73 7.64 0.73
CA LEU A 163 -7.27 7.63 0.53
C LEU A 163 -6.63 6.23 0.43
N ALA A 164 -6.88 5.54 -0.68
CA ALA A 164 -6.43 4.18 -0.94
C ALA A 164 -5.36 4.20 -2.05
N LEU A 165 -4.66 3.09 -2.30
CA LEU A 165 -3.86 3.01 -3.54
C LEU A 165 -4.80 2.91 -4.75
N SER A 166 -4.74 3.90 -5.65
CA SER A 166 -5.51 3.91 -6.89
C SER A 166 -4.97 2.91 -7.92
N GLY A 167 -5.85 2.13 -8.51
CA GLY A 167 -5.56 1.28 -9.69
C GLY A 167 -6.02 1.89 -11.01
N ASN A 168 -6.64 3.07 -10.99
CA ASN A 168 -7.17 3.71 -12.20
C ASN A 168 -6.08 4.53 -12.91
N PRO A 169 -6.01 4.49 -14.25
CA PRO A 169 -4.98 5.21 -15.01
C PRO A 169 -4.99 6.72 -14.74
N GLY A 170 -3.80 7.29 -14.51
CA GLY A 170 -3.64 8.72 -14.25
C GLY A 170 -2.50 9.10 -13.31
N GLY A 171 -1.76 8.14 -12.74
CA GLY A 171 -0.65 8.43 -11.84
C GLY A 171 0.68 7.91 -12.37
N VAL A 172 1.73 8.75 -12.32
CA VAL A 172 3.11 8.39 -12.71
C VAL A 172 4.13 8.84 -11.65
N PRO A 173 5.21 8.08 -11.43
CA PRO A 173 6.21 8.43 -10.43
C PRO A 173 7.14 9.53 -10.93
N LEU A 174 7.68 10.34 -10.02
CA LEU A 174 8.60 11.42 -10.31
C LEU A 174 10.01 11.07 -9.82
N PHE A 175 11.00 11.13 -10.70
CA PHE A 175 12.40 10.85 -10.41
C PHE A 175 13.25 12.10 -10.60
N LYS A 176 14.13 12.38 -9.64
CA LYS A 176 15.13 13.45 -9.75
C LYS A 176 16.51 12.84 -9.51
N ASN A 177 17.43 13.08 -10.44
CA ASN A 177 18.79 12.50 -10.39
C ASN A 177 18.80 10.96 -10.22
N GLY A 178 17.83 10.26 -10.81
CA GLY A 178 17.70 8.80 -10.71
C GLY A 178 17.12 8.29 -9.39
N ILE A 179 16.66 9.17 -8.50
CA ILE A 179 16.00 8.82 -7.23
C ILE A 179 14.52 9.16 -7.33
N LEU A 180 13.67 8.25 -6.86
CA LEU A 180 12.24 8.49 -6.74
C LEU A 180 11.98 9.52 -5.64
N VAL A 181 11.37 10.64 -6.01
CA VAL A 181 11.10 11.80 -5.13
C VAL A 181 9.60 12.04 -4.89
N GLY A 182 8.72 11.40 -5.64
CA GLY A 182 7.28 11.55 -5.49
C GLY A 182 6.47 10.94 -6.63
N GLY A 183 5.27 11.46 -6.84
CA GLY A 183 4.35 11.07 -7.91
C GLY A 183 3.42 12.22 -8.27
N VAL A 184 2.99 12.25 -9.53
CA VAL A 184 1.93 13.13 -10.02
C VAL A 184 0.72 12.28 -10.40
N GLY A 185 -0.46 12.79 -10.07
CA GLY A 185 -1.75 12.15 -10.35
C GLY A 185 -2.70 13.11 -11.03
N VAL A 186 -3.49 12.59 -11.97
CA VAL A 186 -4.50 13.34 -12.71
C VAL A 186 -5.81 12.57 -12.73
N VAL A 187 -6.92 13.25 -12.48
CA VAL A 187 -8.28 12.74 -12.59
C VAL A 187 -9.18 13.79 -13.23
N GLY A 188 -10.27 13.39 -13.88
CA GLY A 188 -11.34 14.29 -14.28
C GLY A 188 -12.59 14.14 -13.44
N TYR A 189 -13.37 15.21 -13.37
CA TYR A 189 -14.61 15.26 -12.61
C TYR A 189 -15.68 14.31 -13.16
N ALA A 190 -15.75 14.18 -14.48
CA ALA A 190 -16.66 13.25 -15.16
C ALA A 190 -16.18 11.80 -15.19
N ASP A 191 -14.94 11.52 -14.74
CA ASP A 191 -14.46 10.13 -14.69
C ASP A 191 -15.29 9.38 -13.67
N ALA A 192 -15.91 8.27 -14.10
CA ALA A 192 -16.82 7.46 -13.30
C ALA A 192 -16.34 7.38 -11.85
N ALA A 193 -17.23 7.76 -10.92
CA ALA A 193 -17.00 7.63 -9.50
C ALA A 193 -16.90 6.15 -9.15
N VAL A 194 -15.72 5.59 -9.37
CA VAL A 194 -15.20 4.44 -8.65
C VAL A 194 -16.19 3.26 -8.54
N SER A 195 -16.77 2.86 -9.67
CA SER A 195 -17.49 1.59 -9.79
C SER A 195 -16.71 0.63 -10.69
N GLY A 196 -15.42 0.47 -10.38
CA GLY A 196 -14.57 -0.54 -10.99
C GLY A 196 -13.14 -0.07 -11.22
N PHE A 197 -12.22 -1.03 -11.24
CA PHE A 197 -10.91 -0.81 -11.86
C PHE A 197 -11.08 -0.76 -13.38
N ASP A 198 -10.33 0.11 -14.05
CA ASP A 198 -10.21 0.02 -15.51
C ASP A 198 -9.65 -1.35 -15.90
N THR A 199 -10.51 -2.20 -16.45
CA THR A 199 -10.15 -3.52 -16.99
C THR A 199 -9.95 -3.50 -18.50
N SER A 200 -10.22 -2.37 -19.16
CA SER A 200 -9.99 -2.20 -20.60
C SER A 200 -8.51 -2.05 -20.92
N PHE A 201 -7.74 -1.54 -19.96
CA PHE A 201 -6.34 -1.16 -20.11
C PHE A 201 -6.07 -0.25 -21.33
N LEU A 202 -7.07 0.56 -21.71
CA LEU A 202 -6.97 1.50 -22.82
C LEU A 202 -6.33 2.81 -22.36
N ALA A 203 -5.66 3.48 -23.30
CA ALA A 203 -5.13 4.83 -23.15
C ALA A 203 -6.19 5.82 -22.63
N THR A 204 -5.83 6.66 -21.66
CA THR A 204 -6.70 7.72 -21.12
C THR A 204 -6.04 9.09 -21.19
N ASP A 205 -6.87 10.14 -21.22
CA ASP A 205 -6.39 11.52 -21.16
C ASP A 205 -5.67 11.81 -19.84
N ASN A 206 -6.14 11.26 -18.71
CA ASN A 206 -5.48 11.40 -17.41
C ASN A 206 -4.03 10.92 -17.46
N GLU A 207 -3.76 9.75 -18.05
CA GLU A 207 -2.38 9.27 -18.17
C GLU A 207 -1.53 10.14 -19.06
N ARG A 208 -2.09 10.61 -20.19
CA ARG A 208 -1.39 11.49 -21.11
C ARG A 208 -0.98 12.79 -20.42
N ILE A 209 -1.90 13.39 -19.65
CA ILE A 209 -1.67 14.62 -18.89
C ILE A 209 -0.64 14.38 -17.78
N ALA A 210 -0.78 13.31 -17.01
CA ALA A 210 0.17 12.96 -15.95
C ALA A 210 1.59 12.72 -16.50
N LEU A 211 1.68 12.10 -17.68
CA LEU A 211 2.94 11.89 -18.39
C LEU A 211 3.62 13.18 -18.82
N SER A 212 2.86 14.20 -19.23
CA SER A 212 3.43 15.51 -19.56
C SER A 212 4.00 16.18 -18.30
N GLY A 213 3.34 16.03 -17.14
CA GLY A 213 3.88 16.44 -15.84
C GLY A 213 5.18 15.73 -15.42
N GLN A 214 5.52 14.62 -16.05
CA GLN A 214 6.76 13.88 -15.80
C GLN A 214 7.97 14.43 -16.59
N ALA A 215 7.79 15.47 -17.42
CA ALA A 215 8.89 15.99 -18.23
C ALA A 215 9.99 16.60 -17.33
N GLY A 216 11.22 16.11 -17.50
CA GLY A 216 12.35 16.40 -16.60
C GLY A 216 12.40 15.57 -15.32
N PHE A 217 11.39 14.73 -15.07
CA PHE A 217 11.27 13.85 -13.88
C PHE A 217 11.06 12.37 -14.24
N ARG A 218 11.41 11.96 -15.47
CA ARG A 218 11.20 10.58 -15.91
C ARG A 218 12.14 9.59 -15.21
N PRO A 219 11.67 8.38 -14.88
CA PRO A 219 12.58 7.30 -14.53
C PRO A 219 13.51 6.97 -15.70
N ALA A 220 14.67 6.38 -15.38
CA ALA A 220 15.49 5.76 -16.43
C ALA A 220 14.68 4.61 -17.09
N PRO A 221 14.72 4.44 -18.43
CA PRO A 221 13.91 3.42 -19.12
C PRO A 221 14.11 1.99 -18.62
N VAL A 222 15.29 1.68 -18.06
CA VAL A 222 15.56 0.36 -17.44
C VAL A 222 14.65 0.07 -16.25
N PHE A 223 14.14 1.10 -15.57
CA PHE A 223 13.27 0.97 -14.41
C PHE A 223 11.78 0.95 -14.77
N ASP A 224 11.40 1.12 -16.04
CA ASP A 224 10.00 1.07 -16.45
C ASP A 224 9.32 -0.22 -15.99
N GLY A 225 8.11 -0.09 -15.43
CA GLY A 225 7.34 -1.21 -14.89
C GLY A 225 7.09 -2.31 -15.92
N SER A 226 7.04 -1.96 -17.21
CA SER A 226 6.95 -2.92 -18.31
C SER A 226 8.15 -3.85 -18.41
N ASN A 227 9.29 -3.57 -17.78
CA ASN A 227 10.45 -4.47 -17.74
C ASN A 227 10.38 -5.49 -16.59
N VAL A 228 9.41 -5.34 -15.68
CA VAL A 228 9.12 -6.30 -14.62
C VAL A 228 8.26 -7.44 -15.17
N LEU A 229 8.59 -8.67 -14.78
CA LEU A 229 7.77 -9.85 -15.09
C LEU A 229 7.32 -10.50 -13.78
N ILE A 230 6.02 -10.75 -13.65
CA ILE A 230 5.44 -11.58 -12.58
C ILE A 230 4.90 -12.84 -13.23
N ASP A 231 5.35 -14.02 -12.79
CA ASP A 231 4.99 -15.31 -13.41
C ASP A 231 5.20 -15.36 -14.93
N GLY A 232 6.22 -14.64 -15.43
CA GLY A 232 6.52 -14.52 -16.85
C GLY A 232 5.63 -13.55 -17.63
N ILE A 233 4.64 -12.93 -16.97
CA ILE A 233 3.76 -11.92 -17.54
C ILE A 233 4.38 -10.54 -17.39
N ARG A 234 4.43 -9.80 -18.51
CA ARG A 234 4.83 -8.40 -18.54
C ARG A 234 3.76 -7.53 -17.90
N LEU A 235 4.17 -6.66 -16.99
CA LEU A 235 3.22 -5.74 -16.36
C LEU A 235 2.79 -4.67 -17.34
N ALA A 236 1.51 -4.29 -17.26
CA ALA A 236 1.02 -3.12 -17.97
C ALA A 236 1.76 -1.88 -17.48
N TYR A 237 2.16 -1.05 -18.44
CA TYR A 237 2.75 0.26 -18.24
C TYR A 237 2.10 1.22 -19.23
N LEU A 238 2.47 2.49 -19.16
CA LEU A 238 1.88 3.58 -19.92
C LEU A 238 1.69 3.22 -21.40
N VAL A 239 0.47 3.46 -21.90
CA VAL A 239 0.07 3.16 -23.29
C VAL A 239 0.13 4.41 -24.18
N ASN A 240 0.22 5.60 -23.57
CA ASN A 240 0.34 6.89 -24.25
C ASN A 240 1.77 7.44 -24.17
N THR A 241 2.20 8.17 -25.19
CA THR A 241 3.38 9.06 -25.13
C THR A 241 2.88 10.48 -24.83
N GLY A 242 2.97 10.92 -23.58
CA GLY A 242 2.76 12.33 -23.24
C GLY A 242 3.86 13.22 -23.83
N SER A 243 3.67 14.53 -23.78
CA SER A 243 4.67 15.47 -24.31
C SER A 243 5.87 15.59 -23.35
N ASP A 244 7.08 15.73 -23.89
CA ASP A 244 8.28 16.11 -23.11
C ASP A 244 8.49 17.63 -23.11
N ALA A 245 7.44 18.38 -23.44
CA ALA A 245 7.49 19.83 -23.49
C ALA A 245 7.52 20.40 -22.07
N THR A 246 8.50 21.26 -21.79
CA THR A 246 8.59 21.98 -20.53
C THR A 246 7.96 23.36 -20.65
N VAL A 247 7.29 23.82 -19.58
CA VAL A 247 6.84 25.21 -19.45
C VAL A 247 8.04 26.08 -19.05
N ALA A 248 8.33 27.14 -19.82
CA ALA A 248 9.52 27.97 -19.63
C ALA A 248 9.54 28.74 -18.31
N ASP A 249 8.39 29.27 -17.88
CA ASP A 249 8.21 29.90 -16.56
C ASP A 249 6.95 29.29 -15.89
N PRO A 250 7.10 28.18 -15.15
CA PRO A 250 5.97 27.51 -14.51
C PRO A 250 5.24 28.38 -13.50
N ALA A 251 5.95 29.24 -12.78
CA ALA A 251 5.34 30.10 -11.76
C ALA A 251 4.45 31.18 -12.40
N ALA A 252 4.96 31.87 -13.43
CA ALA A 252 4.17 32.86 -14.17
C ALA A 252 3.00 32.20 -14.93
N PHE A 253 3.21 30.99 -15.46
CA PHE A 253 2.16 30.21 -16.11
C PHE A 253 1.02 29.89 -15.14
N LEU A 254 1.32 29.38 -13.94
CA LEU A 254 0.30 29.05 -12.93
C LEU A 254 -0.34 30.29 -12.29
N ALA A 255 0.34 31.44 -12.28
CA ALA A 255 -0.24 32.69 -11.81
C ALA A 255 -1.33 33.26 -12.74
N ASN A 256 -1.47 32.76 -13.98
CA ASN A 256 -2.51 33.16 -14.90
C ASN A 256 -3.83 32.43 -14.56
N PRO A 257 -4.91 33.13 -14.18
CA PRO A 257 -6.20 32.50 -13.85
C PRO A 257 -6.81 31.68 -14.99
N ALA A 258 -6.43 31.92 -16.25
CA ALA A 258 -6.87 31.11 -17.39
C ALA A 258 -6.32 29.67 -17.34
N ASN A 259 -5.31 29.41 -16.50
CA ASN A 259 -4.66 28.12 -16.33
C ASN A 259 -5.12 27.42 -15.03
N GLY A 260 -6.21 27.87 -14.42
CA GLY A 260 -6.78 27.29 -13.21
C GLY A 260 -6.24 27.91 -11.92
N GLN A 261 -6.45 27.21 -10.81
CA GLN A 261 -6.03 27.65 -9.48
C GLN A 261 -5.61 26.48 -8.57
N ALA A 262 -4.86 26.77 -7.52
CA ALA A 262 -4.64 25.84 -6.43
C ALA A 262 -5.95 25.61 -5.65
N VAL A 263 -6.19 24.37 -5.22
CA VAL A 263 -7.34 24.05 -4.38
C VAL A 263 -7.09 24.54 -2.95
N ALA A 264 -8.02 25.29 -2.37
CA ALA A 264 -8.01 25.60 -0.94
C ALA A 264 -8.96 24.65 -0.18
N LEU A 265 -8.67 24.30 1.08
CA LEU A 265 -9.62 23.48 1.87
C LEU A 265 -11.01 24.11 1.99
N ALA A 266 -11.09 25.43 2.06
CA ALA A 266 -12.36 26.17 2.13
C ALA A 266 -13.22 26.00 0.88
N ASP A 267 -12.60 25.61 -0.23
CA ASP A 267 -13.22 25.42 -1.55
C ASP A 267 -13.57 23.94 -1.81
N ILE A 268 -13.44 23.07 -0.80
CA ILE A 268 -13.77 21.64 -0.89
C ILE A 268 -15.20 21.38 -0.40
N ASP A 269 -16.06 20.92 -1.29
CA ASP A 269 -17.42 20.51 -0.93
C ASP A 269 -17.41 19.22 -0.07
N GLY A 270 -18.17 19.24 1.04
CA GLY A 270 -18.28 18.13 2.00
C GLY A 270 -17.22 18.06 3.11
N MET A 271 -16.33 19.05 3.24
CA MET A 271 -15.38 19.17 4.36
C MET A 271 -15.95 20.03 5.50
N PRO A 272 -15.82 19.63 6.79
CA PRO A 272 -16.15 20.52 7.88
C PRO A 272 -15.14 21.68 7.91
N ALA A 273 -15.64 22.92 7.85
CA ALA A 273 -14.83 24.09 8.16
C ALA A 273 -14.44 24.00 9.65
N SER A 274 -13.25 23.50 9.95
CA SER A 274 -12.77 23.48 11.32
C SER A 274 -12.21 24.86 11.67
N SER A 275 -12.55 25.36 12.86
CA SER A 275 -12.14 26.68 13.34
C SER A 275 -10.69 26.73 13.83
N ASP A 276 -10.01 25.58 13.90
CA ASP A 276 -8.63 25.43 14.40
C ASP A 276 -7.64 25.06 13.28
N ASP A 277 -8.11 24.66 12.09
CA ASP A 277 -7.27 24.41 10.92
C ASP A 277 -7.03 25.73 10.18
N GLY A 278 -6.01 26.47 10.58
CA GLY A 278 -5.53 27.62 9.82
C GLY A 278 -5.27 27.21 8.36
N ALA A 279 -6.21 27.56 7.47
CA ALA A 279 -6.16 27.47 6.01
C ALA A 279 -5.13 26.48 5.44
N VAL A 280 -5.38 25.17 5.51
CA VAL A 280 -4.56 24.23 4.70
C VAL A 280 -4.77 24.58 3.23
N ASP A 281 -3.67 24.98 2.63
CA ASP A 281 -3.57 25.51 1.28
C ASP A 281 -2.82 24.48 0.43
N TYR A 282 -3.39 24.03 -0.69
CA TYR A 282 -2.73 23.11 -1.62
C TYR A 282 -1.97 23.84 -2.73
N SER A 283 -1.58 25.10 -2.51
CA SER A 283 -0.59 25.76 -3.37
C SER A 283 0.72 24.97 -3.41
N PRO A 284 1.49 25.07 -4.52
CA PRO A 284 2.76 24.36 -4.67
C PRO A 284 3.74 24.62 -3.51
N LYS A 285 4.20 23.54 -2.87
CA LYS A 285 5.14 23.55 -1.74
C LYS A 285 6.31 22.62 -1.98
N ALA A 286 7.42 22.85 -1.28
CA ALA A 286 8.54 21.92 -1.28
C ALA A 286 8.24 20.70 -0.40
N SER A 287 8.84 19.57 -0.70
CA SER A 287 8.91 18.44 0.22
C SER A 287 9.45 18.90 1.58
N PRO A 288 8.86 18.42 2.69
CA PRO A 288 9.43 18.62 4.01
C PRO A 288 10.86 18.08 4.10
N ALA A 289 11.63 18.60 5.06
CA ALA A 289 12.93 18.02 5.36
C ALA A 289 12.77 16.53 5.72
N PRO A 290 13.60 15.63 5.17
CA PRO A 290 13.52 14.21 5.48
C PRO A 290 13.64 13.96 6.98
N ALA A 291 12.71 13.18 7.53
CA ALA A 291 12.80 12.77 8.92
C ALA A 291 14.05 11.91 9.15
N VAL A 292 14.78 12.19 10.22
CA VAL A 292 15.97 11.42 10.60
C VAL A 292 15.52 10.19 11.39
N TYR A 293 15.65 9.02 10.78
CA TYR A 293 15.35 7.75 11.44
C TYR A 293 16.64 7.11 11.94
N PRO A 294 16.69 6.63 13.20
CA PRO A 294 17.84 5.90 13.68
C PRO A 294 18.00 4.60 12.90
N ASN A 295 19.25 4.23 12.58
CA ASN A 295 19.58 2.87 12.19
C ASN A 295 19.92 2.08 13.47
N PRO A 296 19.04 1.19 13.95
CA PRO A 296 19.18 0.54 15.25
C PRO A 296 20.31 -0.48 15.26
N PHE A 297 20.78 -0.96 14.09
CA PHE A 297 21.87 -1.95 14.01
C PHE A 297 23.27 -1.33 14.06
N GLY A 298 23.41 -0.14 14.67
CA GLY A 298 24.68 0.49 15.03
C GLY A 298 25.44 -0.21 16.16
N LEU A 299 25.47 -1.55 16.18
CA LEU A 299 26.26 -2.35 17.11
C LEU A 299 27.55 -2.83 16.42
N VAL A 300 28.68 -2.56 17.07
CA VAL A 300 30.01 -3.05 16.70
C VAL A 300 29.99 -4.58 16.59
N GLY A 301 30.30 -5.13 15.41
CA GLY A 301 30.61 -6.56 15.23
C GLY A 301 29.67 -7.38 14.34
N VAL A 302 28.58 -6.82 13.79
CA VAL A 302 27.74 -7.49 12.78
C VAL A 302 27.49 -6.48 11.65
N ASN A 303 27.79 -6.85 10.40
CA ASN A 303 27.83 -5.98 9.21
C ASN A 303 26.54 -5.16 9.02
N GLY A 304 26.44 -4.00 9.67
CA GLY A 304 25.22 -3.21 9.84
C GLY A 304 24.32 -3.20 8.61
N ILE A 305 23.18 -3.90 8.70
CA ILE A 305 22.18 -3.91 7.64
C ILE A 305 21.66 -2.48 7.52
N PRO A 306 21.86 -1.81 6.37
CA PRO A 306 21.41 -0.44 6.22
C PRO A 306 19.87 -0.41 6.31
N GLY A 307 19.31 0.58 6.98
CA GLY A 307 17.86 0.71 7.07
C GLY A 307 17.42 1.70 8.15
N GLN A 308 16.11 1.78 8.34
CA GLN A 308 15.45 2.79 9.17
C GLN A 308 14.52 2.12 10.19
N LEU A 309 14.65 2.48 11.47
CA LEU A 309 13.64 2.16 12.46
C LEU A 309 12.49 3.18 12.39
N ARG A 310 11.32 2.72 11.97
CA ARG A 310 10.12 3.55 11.75
C ARG A 310 9.12 3.46 12.90
N SER A 311 9.28 2.45 13.77
CA SER A 311 8.68 2.40 15.10
C SER A 311 9.70 1.83 16.08
N ALA A 312 9.85 2.46 17.24
CA ALA A 312 10.79 2.04 18.28
C ALA A 312 10.60 0.57 18.67
N ILE A 313 11.72 -0.13 18.93
CA ILE A 313 11.71 -1.48 19.48
C ILE A 313 11.33 -1.40 20.95
N ARG A 314 10.29 -2.14 21.35
CA ARG A 314 9.82 -2.20 22.73
C ARG A 314 9.30 -3.60 23.08
N ALA A 315 9.26 -3.89 24.38
CA ALA A 315 8.52 -5.03 24.90
C ALA A 315 7.01 -4.83 24.72
N ASP A 316 6.25 -5.92 24.77
CA ASP A 316 4.79 -5.85 24.88
C ASP A 316 4.40 -4.97 26.09
N PRO A 317 3.66 -3.86 25.88
CA PRO A 317 3.37 -2.91 26.94
C PRO A 317 2.33 -3.45 27.95
N LEU A 318 1.61 -4.53 27.63
CA LEU A 318 0.61 -5.08 28.53
C LEU A 318 1.26 -5.89 29.67
N PRO A 319 0.75 -5.79 30.90
CA PRO A 319 1.30 -6.53 32.02
C PRO A 319 0.98 -8.03 31.96
N GLY A 320 1.66 -8.80 32.81
CA GLY A 320 1.35 -10.20 33.07
C GLY A 320 1.79 -11.16 31.96
N THR A 321 1.09 -12.28 31.87
CA THR A 321 1.37 -13.39 30.95
C THR A 321 0.19 -13.63 30.02
N ILE A 322 0.44 -14.33 28.92
CA ILE A 322 -0.59 -14.90 28.04
C ILE A 322 -0.65 -16.38 28.37
N ALA A 323 -1.76 -16.84 28.96
CA ALA A 323 -1.93 -18.24 29.35
C ALA A 323 -0.72 -18.83 30.13
N GLY A 324 -0.16 -18.06 31.08
CA GLY A 324 0.98 -18.46 31.90
C GLY A 324 2.36 -18.31 31.22
N VAL A 325 2.40 -17.93 29.95
CA VAL A 325 3.64 -17.70 29.19
C VAL A 325 3.95 -16.21 29.14
N ALA A 326 5.22 -15.83 29.28
CA ALA A 326 5.64 -14.43 29.18
C ALA A 326 5.18 -13.79 27.86
N ARG A 327 5.05 -12.46 27.84
CA ARG A 327 4.83 -11.68 26.61
C ARG A 327 6.15 -11.47 25.85
N LEU A 328 6.12 -10.86 24.66
CA LEU A 328 7.34 -10.58 23.90
C LEU A 328 8.18 -9.49 24.58
N SER A 329 9.48 -9.73 24.76
CA SER A 329 10.44 -8.74 25.26
C SER A 329 11.02 -7.88 24.13
N ALA A 330 11.60 -6.73 24.45
CA ALA A 330 12.26 -5.86 23.46
C ALA A 330 13.40 -6.58 22.72
N ALA A 331 14.20 -7.39 23.44
CA ALA A 331 15.30 -8.16 22.85
C ALA A 331 14.81 -9.23 21.85
N GLU A 332 13.66 -9.83 22.13
CA GLU A 332 13.05 -10.79 21.20
C GLU A 332 12.48 -10.10 19.97
N VAL A 333 11.84 -8.94 20.14
CA VAL A 333 11.37 -8.12 19.01
C VAL A 333 12.56 -7.69 18.13
N GLU A 334 13.65 -7.25 18.73
CA GLU A 334 14.90 -6.95 18.02
C GLU A 334 15.42 -8.18 17.25
N SER A 335 15.46 -9.36 17.88
CA SER A 335 15.91 -10.58 17.23
C SER A 335 15.02 -10.95 16.03
N ILE A 336 13.68 -10.88 16.19
CA ILE A 336 12.72 -11.14 15.10
C ILE A 336 12.98 -10.20 13.91
N LEU A 337 13.09 -8.90 14.17
CA LEU A 337 13.36 -7.89 13.14
C LEU A 337 14.70 -8.13 12.44
N ARG A 338 15.76 -8.40 13.22
CA ARG A 338 17.11 -8.68 12.71
C ARG A 338 17.15 -9.90 11.81
N LEU A 339 16.56 -11.01 12.22
CA LEU A 339 16.58 -12.25 11.44
C LEU A 339 15.83 -12.14 10.12
N ALA A 340 14.71 -11.40 10.12
CA ALA A 340 14.02 -11.05 8.90
C ALA A 340 14.87 -10.12 8.02
N ALA A 341 15.50 -9.09 8.59
CA ALA A 341 16.37 -8.18 7.84
C ALA A 341 17.56 -8.91 7.20
N GLU A 342 18.24 -9.78 7.95
CA GLU A 342 19.34 -10.64 7.45
C GLU A 342 18.86 -11.52 6.28
N ARG A 343 17.65 -12.07 6.38
CA ARG A 343 17.08 -12.85 5.29
C ARG A 343 16.82 -12.02 4.04
N SER A 344 16.39 -10.77 4.19
CA SER A 344 16.11 -9.88 3.05
C SER A 344 17.38 -9.61 2.21
N GLU A 345 18.54 -9.45 2.84
CA GLU A 345 19.83 -9.19 2.19
C GLU A 345 20.34 -10.34 1.31
N ILE A 346 19.82 -11.56 1.49
CA ILE A 346 20.16 -12.73 0.67
C ILE A 346 18.97 -13.26 -0.14
N THR A 347 17.85 -12.54 -0.12
CA THR A 347 16.64 -12.91 -0.85
C THR A 347 16.58 -12.05 -2.12
N ARG A 348 16.51 -12.67 -3.29
CA ARG A 348 16.37 -11.92 -4.55
C ARG A 348 14.99 -11.26 -4.63
N ALA A 349 14.96 -9.96 -4.92
CA ALA A 349 13.74 -9.19 -5.16
C ALA A 349 12.90 -9.77 -6.32
N GLY A 350 11.57 -9.69 -6.20
CA GLY A 350 10.65 -10.06 -7.27
C GLY A 350 10.57 -9.01 -8.37
N ILE A 351 10.55 -7.73 -7.98
CA ILE A 351 10.19 -6.61 -8.87
C ILE A 351 11.33 -5.64 -9.23
N ARG A 352 12.48 -5.71 -8.54
CA ARG A 352 13.58 -4.75 -8.75
C ARG A 352 14.39 -5.02 -10.02
N LEU A 353 14.86 -3.93 -10.63
CA LEU A 353 15.68 -3.89 -11.83
C LEU A 353 17.03 -3.17 -11.57
N PRO A 354 18.12 -3.56 -12.27
CA PRO A 354 18.24 -4.76 -13.10
C PRO A 354 18.10 -6.03 -12.25
N ARG A 355 17.59 -7.12 -12.85
CA ARG A 355 17.30 -8.38 -12.14
C ARG A 355 18.50 -8.87 -11.33
N GLY A 356 18.22 -9.42 -10.15
CA GLY A 356 19.24 -9.94 -9.23
C GLY A 356 19.51 -9.05 -8.02
N GLN A 357 18.80 -7.92 -7.89
CA GLN A 357 18.86 -7.12 -6.65
C GLN A 357 18.30 -7.90 -5.46
N VAL A 358 18.78 -7.55 -4.27
CA VAL A 358 18.25 -8.04 -3.00
C VAL A 358 16.88 -7.42 -2.71
N ALA A 359 16.06 -8.15 -1.99
CA ALA A 359 14.72 -7.73 -1.60
C ALA A 359 14.80 -6.59 -0.58
N ARG A 360 13.93 -5.60 -0.77
CA ARG A 360 13.69 -4.50 0.14
C ARG A 360 12.27 -4.57 0.65
N VAL A 361 12.15 -4.56 1.96
CA VAL A 361 10.92 -4.85 2.69
C VAL A 361 10.78 -3.97 3.92
N TRP A 362 9.55 -3.86 4.36
CA TRP A 362 9.17 -3.47 5.70
C TRP A 362 8.93 -4.71 6.54
N ILE A 363 9.36 -4.67 7.79
CA ILE A 363 9.25 -5.77 8.76
C ILE A 363 8.65 -5.19 10.02
N SER A 364 7.51 -5.73 10.45
CA SER A 364 6.78 -5.25 11.62
C SER A 364 6.42 -6.40 12.55
N VAL A 365 6.51 -6.14 13.85
CA VAL A 365 6.10 -7.09 14.91
C VAL A 365 4.97 -6.46 15.71
N VAL A 366 3.93 -7.23 16.00
CA VAL A 366 2.78 -6.80 16.83
C VAL A 366 2.58 -7.71 18.03
N SER A 367 2.08 -7.16 19.14
CA SER A 367 1.77 -7.92 20.36
C SER A 367 0.50 -8.76 20.20
N ASN A 368 0.38 -9.81 21.02
CA ASN A 368 -0.93 -10.42 21.28
C ASN A 368 -1.53 -9.86 22.58
N PRO A 369 -2.58 -9.04 22.53
CA PRO A 369 -3.23 -8.54 23.74
C PRO A 369 -3.91 -9.62 24.57
N ALA A 370 -4.16 -10.81 24.00
CA ALA A 370 -4.86 -11.93 24.61
C ALA A 370 -6.33 -11.64 25.00
N SER A 371 -6.88 -10.54 24.48
CA SER A 371 -8.27 -10.12 24.66
C SER A 371 -8.83 -9.65 23.32
N ASN A 372 -10.08 -10.00 23.04
CA ASN A 372 -10.82 -9.47 21.91
C ASN A 372 -11.17 -8.00 22.16
N GLY A 373 -11.18 -7.20 21.10
CA GLY A 373 -11.52 -5.78 21.20
C GLY A 373 -10.35 -4.88 21.60
N VAL A 374 -9.19 -5.46 21.90
CA VAL A 374 -7.97 -4.71 22.24
C VAL A 374 -7.03 -4.71 21.04
N GLU A 375 -6.50 -3.54 20.72
CA GLU A 375 -5.58 -3.34 19.62
C GLU A 375 -4.25 -4.08 19.82
N PRO A 376 -3.79 -4.84 18.80
CA PRO A 376 -2.41 -5.33 18.76
C PRO A 376 -1.44 -4.15 18.59
N ALA A 377 -0.67 -3.87 19.64
CA ALA A 377 0.31 -2.80 19.63
C ALA A 377 1.49 -3.17 18.71
N VAL A 378 1.94 -2.22 17.89
CA VAL A 378 3.20 -2.35 17.13
C VAL A 378 4.37 -2.35 18.12
N LEU A 379 5.22 -3.37 18.09
CA LEU A 379 6.37 -3.52 19.00
C LEU A 379 7.69 -3.08 18.37
N GLY A 380 7.71 -2.97 17.04
CA GLY A 380 8.84 -2.47 16.28
C GLY A 380 8.54 -2.53 14.79
N THR A 381 9.11 -1.60 14.02
CA THR A 381 9.01 -1.62 12.55
C THR A 381 10.33 -1.16 11.95
N TYR A 382 10.92 -2.03 11.13
CA TYR A 382 12.16 -1.79 10.43
C TYR A 382 11.93 -1.76 8.92
N ARG A 383 12.57 -0.82 8.25
CA ARG A 383 12.53 -0.63 6.80
C ARG A 383 13.93 -0.80 6.24
N THR A 384 14.10 -1.75 5.31
CA THR A 384 15.35 -1.84 4.52
C THR A 384 15.42 -0.68 3.51
N PRO A 385 16.60 -0.33 2.96
CA PRO A 385 16.79 0.86 2.13
C PRO A 385 15.90 0.80 0.89
N ASP A 386 15.38 1.95 0.47
CA ASP A 386 14.55 2.09 -0.73
C ASP A 386 13.30 1.16 -0.79
N ALA A 387 12.88 0.52 0.32
CA ALA A 387 11.64 -0.26 0.33
C ALA A 387 10.44 0.64 -0.02
N THR A 388 9.49 0.08 -0.78
CA THR A 388 8.25 0.73 -1.21
C THR A 388 7.45 1.24 -0.02
N ILE A 389 6.86 2.44 -0.08
CA ILE A 389 6.28 3.10 1.10
C ILE A 389 4.91 2.52 1.49
N PHE A 390 4.09 2.07 0.52
CA PHE A 390 2.81 1.40 0.84
C PHE A 390 3.01 0.19 1.76
N SER A 391 4.18 -0.44 1.68
CA SER A 391 4.50 -1.64 2.41
C SER A 391 4.58 -1.44 3.92
N TRP A 392 4.67 -0.20 4.42
CA TRP A 392 4.65 0.08 5.85
C TRP A 392 3.32 -0.36 6.49
N ASP A 393 2.21 0.21 6.02
CA ASP A 393 0.87 -0.12 6.52
C ASP A 393 0.57 -1.60 6.29
N VAL A 394 0.92 -2.11 5.11
CA VAL A 394 0.71 -3.52 4.75
C VAL A 394 1.51 -4.47 5.64
N ALA A 395 2.75 -4.17 6.05
CA ALA A 395 3.51 -5.05 6.94
C ALA A 395 2.81 -5.20 8.30
N ILE A 396 2.29 -4.10 8.86
CA ILE A 396 1.51 -4.13 10.10
C ILE A 396 0.16 -4.84 9.89
N GLN A 397 -0.52 -4.58 8.77
CA GLN A 397 -1.76 -5.24 8.38
C GLN A 397 -1.59 -6.75 8.25
N LYS A 398 -0.47 -7.23 7.67
CA LYS A 398 -0.12 -8.65 7.59
C LYS A 398 0.10 -9.26 8.97
N ALA A 399 0.85 -8.58 9.84
CA ALA A 399 1.08 -9.06 11.21
C ALA A 399 -0.24 -9.21 11.97
N ARG A 400 -1.10 -8.18 11.92
CA ARG A 400 -2.43 -8.18 12.56
C ARG A 400 -3.37 -9.22 11.97
N THR A 401 -3.35 -9.41 10.65
CA THR A 401 -4.12 -10.47 9.97
C THR A 401 -3.70 -11.86 10.49
N ALA A 402 -2.40 -12.16 10.46
CA ALA A 402 -1.89 -13.46 10.91
C ALA A 402 -2.23 -13.71 12.39
N LEU A 403 -2.12 -12.68 13.24
CA LEU A 403 -2.54 -12.75 14.64
C LEU A 403 -4.04 -13.05 14.75
N PHE A 404 -4.88 -12.25 14.09
CA PHE A 404 -6.34 -12.31 14.19
C PHE A 404 -6.89 -13.69 13.81
N PHE A 405 -6.47 -14.25 12.67
CA PHE A 405 -6.93 -15.56 12.21
C PHE A 405 -6.30 -16.74 12.97
N SER A 406 -5.22 -16.49 13.70
CA SER A 406 -4.58 -17.50 14.57
C SER A 406 -5.10 -17.46 16.02
N ARG A 407 -5.94 -16.48 16.38
CA ARG A 407 -6.61 -16.45 17.69
C ARG A 407 -7.63 -17.58 17.80
N GLY A 408 -7.73 -18.13 19.01
CA GLY A 408 -8.60 -19.27 19.30
C GLY A 408 -8.60 -19.65 20.77
N LEU A 409 -9.08 -18.77 21.65
CA LEU A 409 -9.30 -19.08 23.07
C LEU A 409 -10.65 -19.79 23.35
N GLU A 410 -11.42 -20.21 22.34
CA GLU A 410 -12.77 -20.78 22.56
C GLU A 410 -13.03 -22.16 21.90
N ARG A 411 -12.08 -22.74 21.13
CA ARG A 411 -12.30 -24.03 20.42
C ARG A 411 -11.29 -25.15 20.71
N GLY A 412 -10.45 -25.02 21.75
CA GLY A 412 -9.70 -26.15 22.31
C GLY A 412 -8.49 -26.67 21.52
N ALA A 413 -8.10 -26.05 20.38
CA ALA A 413 -6.85 -26.38 19.69
C ALA A 413 -6.18 -25.10 19.11
N PRO A 414 -4.84 -24.96 19.24
CA PRO A 414 -4.11 -23.89 18.58
C PRO A 414 -4.24 -24.02 17.06
N ARG A 415 -4.47 -22.90 16.37
CA ARG A 415 -4.50 -22.81 14.90
C ARG A 415 -3.57 -21.70 14.48
N ALA A 416 -2.67 -21.98 13.54
CA ALA A 416 -1.71 -21.01 13.02
C ALA A 416 -1.98 -20.75 11.54
N PHE A 417 -2.55 -19.58 11.27
CA PHE A 417 -2.90 -19.11 9.93
C PHE A 417 -1.95 -17.98 9.54
N SER A 418 -1.23 -18.16 8.44
CA SER A 418 -0.48 -17.08 7.80
C SER A 418 -1.41 -16.24 6.92
N CYS A 419 -0.95 -15.07 6.47
CA CYS A 419 -1.70 -14.30 5.46
C CYS A 419 -1.90 -15.08 4.15
N ARG A 420 -0.98 -16.00 3.81
CA ARG A 420 -1.16 -16.89 2.65
C ARG A 420 -2.36 -17.83 2.83
N ALA A 421 -2.55 -18.37 4.04
CA ALA A 421 -3.70 -19.21 4.37
C ALA A 421 -5.01 -18.43 4.21
N VAL A 422 -5.04 -17.22 4.78
CA VAL A 422 -6.20 -16.31 4.69
C VAL A 422 -6.50 -15.99 3.22
N GLY A 423 -5.48 -15.61 2.45
CA GLY A 423 -5.60 -15.34 1.02
C GLY A 423 -6.13 -16.49 0.18
N PHE A 424 -5.69 -17.70 0.48
CA PHE A 424 -6.16 -18.90 -0.18
C PHE A 424 -7.64 -19.18 0.09
N LEU A 425 -8.12 -18.88 1.31
CA LEU A 425 -9.52 -19.04 1.71
C LEU A 425 -10.40 -17.85 1.29
N SER A 426 -9.82 -16.75 0.81
CA SER A 426 -10.53 -15.57 0.30
C SER A 426 -10.73 -15.57 -1.23
N GLN A 427 -10.37 -16.66 -1.92
CA GLN A 427 -10.46 -16.75 -3.38
C GLN A 427 -11.92 -16.79 -3.83
N SER A 428 -12.22 -16.10 -4.94
CA SER A 428 -13.55 -16.07 -5.56
C SER A 428 -14.00 -17.43 -6.11
N MET A 429 -13.07 -18.34 -6.34
CA MET A 429 -13.31 -19.75 -6.64
C MET A 429 -12.41 -20.62 -5.74
N PHE A 430 -13.01 -21.59 -5.06
CA PHE A 430 -12.30 -22.46 -4.13
C PHE A 430 -12.62 -23.97 -4.34
N PRO A 431 -11.59 -24.83 -4.51
CA PRO A 431 -10.17 -24.51 -4.61
C PRO A 431 -9.83 -23.70 -5.88
N PRO A 432 -8.78 -22.86 -5.84
CA PRO A 432 -8.41 -22.03 -6.99
C PRO A 432 -8.08 -22.84 -8.23
N GLY A 433 -8.50 -22.35 -9.40
CA GLY A 433 -8.22 -22.98 -10.70
C GLY A 433 -9.21 -24.07 -11.12
N ILE A 434 -10.29 -24.27 -10.36
CA ILE A 434 -11.40 -25.16 -10.74
C ILE A 434 -12.62 -24.32 -11.09
N LEU A 435 -13.12 -24.46 -12.31
CA LEU A 435 -14.31 -23.74 -12.77
C LEU A 435 -15.58 -24.23 -12.06
N GLY A 436 -16.45 -23.29 -11.70
CA GLY A 436 -17.78 -23.57 -11.15
C GLY A 436 -17.81 -23.97 -9.67
N THR A 437 -16.68 -23.90 -8.97
CA THR A 437 -16.65 -24.10 -7.51
C THR A 437 -17.11 -22.85 -6.76
N PRO A 438 -17.74 -23.00 -5.58
CA PRO A 438 -18.12 -21.86 -4.75
C PRO A 438 -16.90 -21.05 -4.29
N PRO A 439 -17.08 -19.78 -3.88
CA PRO A 439 -16.04 -18.98 -3.26
C PRO A 439 -15.51 -19.61 -1.96
N GLY A 440 -14.29 -19.22 -1.60
CA GLY A 440 -13.70 -19.60 -0.32
C GLY A 440 -14.45 -18.98 0.87
N PRO A 441 -14.33 -19.54 2.08
CA PRO A 441 -15.15 -19.16 3.23
C PRO A 441 -14.84 -17.75 3.78
N LEU A 442 -13.73 -17.14 3.35
CA LEU A 442 -13.28 -15.80 3.73
C LEU A 442 -13.35 -14.80 2.56
N GLU A 443 -14.00 -15.16 1.46
CA GLU A 443 -14.22 -14.23 0.35
C GLU A 443 -15.06 -13.03 0.81
N GLY A 444 -14.75 -11.83 0.30
CA GLY A 444 -15.39 -10.56 0.68
C GLY A 444 -15.00 -10.02 2.07
N LEU A 445 -14.38 -10.82 2.94
CA LEU A 445 -14.08 -10.42 4.32
C LEU A 445 -13.07 -9.27 4.42
N GLN A 446 -12.13 -9.19 3.47
CA GLN A 446 -11.19 -8.07 3.40
C GLN A 446 -11.91 -6.74 3.25
N LEU A 447 -12.88 -6.68 2.32
CA LEU A 447 -13.68 -5.50 2.10
C LEU A 447 -14.42 -5.14 3.39
N GLY A 448 -15.06 -6.10 4.04
CA GLY A 448 -15.81 -5.89 5.28
C GLY A 448 -14.98 -5.32 6.45
N PHE A 449 -13.67 -5.54 6.50
CA PHE A 449 -12.79 -4.91 7.50
C PHE A 449 -12.17 -3.58 7.05
N SER A 450 -12.33 -3.21 5.78
CA SER A 450 -11.64 -2.09 5.15
C SER A 450 -12.56 -0.91 4.79
N VAL A 451 -13.87 -1.08 4.94
CA VAL A 451 -14.87 -0.06 4.64
C VAL A 451 -15.66 0.31 5.89
N LYS A 452 -15.79 1.62 6.13
CA LYS A 452 -16.75 2.20 7.06
C LYS A 452 -18.02 2.46 6.26
N ASP A 453 -19.20 2.12 6.80
CA ASP A 453 -20.53 2.40 6.22
C ASP A 453 -21.00 1.56 5.01
N LEU A 454 -20.81 0.24 5.03
CA LEU A 454 -21.70 -0.67 4.26
C LEU A 454 -22.98 -0.94 5.05
N GLY A 455 -23.84 0.08 5.19
CA GLY A 455 -25.12 -0.05 5.87
C GLY A 455 -25.93 -1.22 5.31
N GLY A 456 -26.02 -2.32 6.06
CA GLY A 456 -26.98 -3.43 5.91
C GLY A 456 -27.08 -4.18 4.57
N ALA A 457 -26.38 -3.75 3.52
CA ALA A 457 -26.62 -4.16 2.14
C ALA A 457 -25.90 -5.45 1.73
N VAL A 458 -24.83 -5.85 2.44
CA VAL A 458 -24.15 -7.14 2.25
C VAL A 458 -24.58 -8.06 3.38
N GLY A 459 -25.44 -9.03 3.08
CA GLY A 459 -26.03 -9.97 4.03
C GLY A 459 -25.06 -10.43 5.13
N THR A 460 -25.33 -9.98 6.35
CA THR A 460 -24.95 -10.57 7.65
C THR A 460 -23.47 -10.92 7.93
N ARG A 461 -22.47 -10.33 7.26
CA ARG A 461 -21.04 -10.61 7.57
C ARG A 461 -20.09 -9.43 7.75
N VAL A 462 -20.55 -8.18 7.65
CA VAL A 462 -19.71 -6.99 7.87
C VAL A 462 -19.86 -6.51 9.33
N PRO A 463 -18.79 -6.43 10.14
CA PRO A 463 -18.86 -5.84 11.48
C PRO A 463 -19.34 -4.38 11.45
N SER A 464 -19.93 -3.93 12.56
CA SER A 464 -20.56 -2.62 12.81
C SER A 464 -19.81 -1.38 12.30
N GLU A 465 -20.52 -0.24 12.25
CA GLU A 465 -20.14 1.17 11.95
C GLU A 465 -18.77 1.70 12.51
N ALA A 466 -18.06 0.91 13.33
CA ALA A 466 -16.79 1.24 13.95
C ALA A 466 -15.64 0.36 13.40
N ILE A 467 -14.47 0.98 13.20
CA ILE A 467 -13.21 0.29 12.88
C ILE A 467 -12.99 -0.85 13.88
N ASN A 468 -12.74 -2.06 13.39
CA ASN A 468 -12.54 -3.20 14.27
C ASN A 468 -11.20 -3.04 15.02
N PRO A 469 -11.20 -2.90 16.35
CA PRO A 469 -9.97 -2.63 17.10
C PRO A 469 -8.98 -3.80 17.07
N ASN A 470 -9.40 -5.02 16.72
CA ASN A 470 -8.45 -6.13 16.57
C ASN A 470 -7.57 -5.99 15.31
N VAL A 471 -8.03 -5.21 14.33
CA VAL A 471 -7.41 -5.00 13.01
C VAL A 471 -7.66 -3.53 12.58
N PRO A 472 -7.12 -2.54 13.30
CA PRO A 472 -7.53 -1.14 13.16
C PRO A 472 -7.15 -0.51 11.80
N ASN A 473 -6.22 -1.11 11.08
CA ASN A 473 -5.89 -0.76 9.69
C ASN A 473 -6.40 -1.81 8.68
N GLY A 474 -7.42 -2.60 9.04
CA GLY A 474 -8.01 -3.62 8.18
C GLY A 474 -7.20 -4.93 8.11
N ILE A 475 -7.52 -5.78 7.13
CA ILE A 475 -6.81 -7.04 6.86
C ILE A 475 -6.25 -7.06 5.44
N THR A 476 -5.28 -7.95 5.22
CA THR A 476 -4.78 -8.28 3.88
C THR A 476 -4.88 -9.76 3.61
N ILE A 477 -4.98 -10.11 2.34
CA ILE A 477 -5.19 -11.47 1.86
C ILE A 477 -4.04 -11.95 0.98
N PHE A 478 -2.86 -11.34 1.10
CA PHE A 478 -1.67 -11.79 0.37
C PHE A 478 -0.49 -12.11 1.31
N PRO A 479 0.42 -13.02 0.90
CA PRO A 479 1.44 -13.65 1.77
C PRO A 479 2.39 -12.68 2.48
N GLY A 480 3.07 -13.14 3.55
CA GLY A 480 4.06 -12.36 4.30
C GLY A 480 3.80 -12.13 5.79
N GLY A 481 2.68 -12.60 6.34
CA GLY A 481 2.38 -12.51 7.78
C GLY A 481 2.36 -13.87 8.46
N PHE A 482 2.98 -13.97 9.64
CA PHE A 482 3.09 -15.21 10.42
C PHE A 482 2.78 -14.98 11.91
N PRO A 483 1.97 -15.86 12.54
CA PRO A 483 1.78 -15.86 13.98
C PRO A 483 3.05 -16.34 14.71
N LEU A 484 3.32 -15.77 15.89
CA LEU A 484 4.47 -16.11 16.73
C LEU A 484 3.99 -16.85 17.98
N TYR A 485 4.51 -18.05 18.22
CA TYR A 485 4.15 -18.89 19.36
C TYR A 485 5.33 -19.13 20.31
N ARG A 486 5.03 -19.22 21.60
CA ARG A 486 5.96 -19.65 22.64
C ARG A 486 5.29 -20.73 23.48
N GLY A 487 5.89 -21.93 23.51
CA GLY A 487 5.37 -23.05 24.31
C GLY A 487 3.90 -23.40 24.01
N GLY A 488 3.46 -23.30 22.74
CA GLY A 488 2.06 -23.53 22.38
C GLY A 488 1.17 -22.30 22.38
N VAL A 489 1.61 -21.20 23.00
CA VAL A 489 0.80 -19.99 23.19
C VAL A 489 1.13 -18.94 22.14
N LEU A 490 0.11 -18.38 21.49
CA LEU A 490 0.25 -17.25 20.57
C LEU A 490 0.69 -16.00 21.36
N VAL A 491 1.87 -15.46 21.09
CA VAL A 491 2.45 -14.31 21.82
C VAL A 491 2.55 -13.03 20.98
N GLY A 492 2.35 -13.13 19.67
CA GLY A 492 2.37 -11.99 18.75
C GLY A 492 2.29 -12.44 17.30
N ALA A 493 2.67 -11.56 16.38
CA ALA A 493 2.83 -11.87 14.97
C ALA A 493 3.90 -10.98 14.32
N ILE A 494 4.50 -11.49 13.23
CA ILE A 494 5.35 -10.73 12.32
C ILE A 494 4.61 -10.53 10.99
N GLY A 495 4.82 -9.38 10.35
CA GLY A 495 4.39 -9.13 8.99
C GLY A 495 5.49 -8.46 8.17
N VAL A 496 5.58 -8.86 6.90
CA VAL A 496 6.61 -8.42 5.95
C VAL A 496 5.97 -8.02 4.64
N SER A 497 6.37 -6.88 4.08
CA SER A 497 5.86 -6.39 2.80
C SER A 497 6.92 -5.64 2.00
N GLY A 498 6.99 -5.86 0.69
CA GLY A 498 7.91 -5.15 -0.20
C GLY A 498 7.95 -5.74 -1.61
N ASP A 499 9.13 -6.21 -2.03
CA ASP A 499 9.43 -6.55 -3.43
C ASP A 499 8.82 -7.85 -3.99
N GLY A 500 7.97 -8.56 -3.24
CA GLY A 500 7.25 -9.71 -3.76
C GLY A 500 6.70 -10.63 -2.67
N ILE A 501 5.55 -11.26 -2.95
CA ILE A 501 4.82 -12.05 -1.95
C ILE A 501 5.54 -13.34 -1.54
N GLU A 502 6.32 -13.96 -2.43
CA GLU A 502 7.19 -15.08 -2.07
C GLU A 502 8.39 -14.62 -1.23
N GLN A 503 8.95 -13.46 -1.53
CA GLN A 503 10.03 -12.85 -0.75
C GLN A 503 9.55 -12.50 0.66
N ASP A 504 8.36 -11.93 0.77
CA ASP A 504 7.73 -11.60 2.05
C ASP A 504 7.55 -12.85 2.93
N ASP A 505 7.13 -13.98 2.34
CA ASP A 505 7.05 -15.26 3.05
C ASP A 505 8.41 -15.76 3.54
N LEU A 506 9.44 -15.69 2.69
CA LEU A 506 10.80 -16.12 3.05
C LEU A 506 11.35 -15.30 4.22
N VAL A 507 11.16 -13.99 4.16
CA VAL A 507 11.66 -13.05 5.18
C VAL A 507 10.84 -13.16 6.47
N GLY A 508 9.50 -13.23 6.36
CA GLY A 508 8.61 -13.40 7.51
C GLY A 508 8.85 -14.70 8.26
N ALA A 509 9.03 -15.82 7.53
CA ALA A 509 9.35 -17.11 8.13
C ALA A 509 10.72 -17.12 8.82
N ALA A 510 11.72 -16.40 8.30
CA ALA A 510 13.01 -16.27 8.95
C ALA A 510 12.94 -15.49 10.26
N GLY A 511 12.16 -14.41 10.31
CA GLY A 511 11.89 -13.67 11.55
C GLY A 511 11.12 -14.49 12.59
N ALA A 512 10.20 -15.35 12.15
CA ALA A 512 9.40 -16.21 13.02
C ALA A 512 10.11 -17.48 13.53
N ARG A 513 11.37 -17.73 13.13
CA ARG A 513 12.03 -19.04 13.30
C ARG A 513 12.17 -19.52 14.75
N ASP A 514 12.23 -18.60 15.70
CA ASP A 514 12.37 -18.91 17.14
C ASP A 514 11.01 -18.96 17.85
N PHE A 515 9.92 -18.73 17.10
CA PHE A 515 8.53 -18.63 17.58
C PHE A 515 7.57 -19.45 16.71
N LEU A 516 8.01 -20.64 16.28
CA LEU A 516 7.24 -21.46 15.36
C LEU A 516 5.93 -21.95 15.95
N ALA A 517 4.92 -22.05 15.09
CA ALA A 517 3.65 -22.67 15.41
C ALA A 517 3.81 -24.12 15.92
N PRO A 518 2.99 -24.56 16.89
CA PRO A 518 3.01 -25.94 17.38
C PRO A 518 2.76 -26.96 16.26
N ALA A 519 3.35 -28.15 16.39
CA ALA A 519 3.09 -29.25 15.46
C ALA A 519 1.58 -29.55 15.35
N GLY A 520 1.07 -29.75 14.13
CA GLY A 520 -0.35 -30.03 13.87
C GLY A 520 -1.27 -28.81 13.95
N SER A 521 -0.76 -27.63 14.31
CA SER A 521 -1.57 -26.40 14.40
C SER A 521 -1.57 -25.55 13.14
N ARG A 522 -0.59 -25.76 12.25
CA ARG A 522 -0.44 -24.94 11.04
C ARG A 522 -1.56 -25.18 10.06
N SER A 523 -1.92 -24.14 9.30
CA SER A 523 -2.92 -24.27 8.23
C SER A 523 -2.57 -25.35 7.22
N ASP A 524 -1.27 -25.61 6.99
CA ASP A 524 -0.83 -26.70 6.12
C ASP A 524 -1.04 -28.10 6.71
N ASP A 525 -1.43 -28.26 7.96
CA ASP A 525 -1.92 -29.54 8.48
C ASP A 525 -3.46 -29.69 8.34
N MET A 526 -4.12 -28.69 7.75
CA MET A 526 -5.57 -28.64 7.59
C MET A 526 -6.01 -28.81 6.13
N VAL A 527 -7.21 -29.35 5.95
CA VAL A 527 -7.86 -29.52 4.64
C VAL A 527 -9.24 -28.88 4.70
N TYR A 528 -9.57 -28.10 3.67
CA TYR A 528 -10.91 -27.54 3.45
C TYR A 528 -11.33 -27.82 2.01
N GLU A 529 -12.56 -28.31 1.79
CA GLU A 529 -13.11 -28.68 0.47
C GLU A 529 -12.10 -29.42 -0.43
N ARG A 530 -11.40 -30.40 0.15
CA ARG A 530 -10.38 -31.26 -0.49
C ARG A 530 -9.06 -30.58 -0.87
N ALA A 531 -8.85 -29.32 -0.52
CA ALA A 531 -7.58 -28.62 -0.68
C ALA A 531 -6.85 -28.44 0.65
N ARG A 532 -5.54 -28.70 0.64
CA ARG A 532 -4.64 -28.39 1.75
C ARG A 532 -4.45 -26.88 1.83
N ILE A 533 -4.63 -26.29 3.01
CA ILE A 533 -4.56 -24.84 3.17
C ILE A 533 -3.07 -24.45 3.29
N PRO A 534 -2.51 -23.58 2.43
CA PRO A 534 -1.10 -23.25 2.48
C PRO A 534 -0.73 -22.47 3.75
N TYR A 535 0.50 -22.62 4.25
CA TYR A 535 1.05 -21.83 5.35
C TYR A 535 2.17 -20.89 4.89
N ALA A 536 3.18 -21.41 4.20
CA ALA A 536 4.22 -20.61 3.57
C ALA A 536 4.55 -21.20 2.19
N LYS A 537 5.10 -20.39 1.29
CA LYS A 537 5.66 -20.88 0.03
C LYS A 537 7.16 -20.62 0.00
N PHE A 538 7.92 -21.69 -0.18
CA PHE A 538 9.36 -21.62 -0.34
C PHE A 538 9.76 -22.18 -1.72
N PRO A 539 10.86 -21.68 -2.30
CA PRO A 539 11.41 -22.21 -3.55
C PRO A 539 11.71 -23.70 -3.44
N ARG A 540 11.45 -24.45 -4.53
CA ARG A 540 11.65 -25.91 -4.57
C ARG A 540 13.12 -26.33 -4.45
N ALA A 541 14.07 -25.43 -4.72
CA ALA A 541 15.49 -25.65 -4.52
C ALA A 541 16.09 -24.51 -3.69
N ALA A 542 16.80 -24.84 -2.62
CA ALA A 542 17.51 -23.85 -1.80
C ALA A 542 18.68 -23.18 -2.54
N SER A 543 19.18 -23.83 -3.60
CA SER A 543 20.35 -23.41 -4.39
C SER A 543 20.01 -22.60 -5.66
N SER A 544 18.74 -22.26 -5.89
CA SER A 544 18.34 -21.44 -7.05
C SER A 544 18.35 -19.92 -6.76
N PHE A 545 19.23 -19.48 -5.87
CA PHE A 545 19.58 -18.07 -5.64
C PHE A 545 21.08 -17.87 -5.79
#